data_AF-A0A7J3BCV0-F1
#
_entry.id   AF-A0A7J3BCV0-F1
#
_cell.length_a   1.000
_cell.length_b   1.000
_cell.length_c   1.000
_cell.angle_alpha   90.00
_cell.angle_beta   90.00
_cell.angle_gamma   90.00
#
_symmetry.space_group_name_H-M   'P 1'
#
loop_
_entity.id
_entity.type
_entity.pdbx_description
1 polymer ?
#
loop_
_entity_poly.entity_id
_entity_poly.type
_entity_poly.pdbx_seq_one_letter_code
_entity_poly.pdbx_strand_id
1 'polypeptide(L)'
;MLSNTKDNKIVDSSRSSSLSSSHPKEARSRYLFKPKSIALTAIVAALYAVLVYLFAGISFWIVQVRVADALIPLSIIYGWPVVVGVTLGAAVSNIITPLPSVAFEVTFGSLANFIASVIAMRLGRRLKTPGALHIACLSANLAVTLIVSSYLAYLTGLPLWIWLAGIFLGSLVSINLLGYALLRWLRNAWVSR
;
A
#
# COMPACT_ATOMS: atom_id res chain seq x y z
N MET A 1 -51.27 -40.48 -54.48
CA MET A 1 -50.19 -41.20 -55.17
C MET A 1 -49.00 -41.34 -54.22
N LEU A 2 -48.82 -42.57 -53.69
CA LEU A 2 -47.57 -43.32 -53.41
C LEU A 2 -46.34 -42.53 -52.89
N SER A 3 -45.93 -42.75 -51.63
CA SER A 3 -44.78 -43.60 -51.20
C SER A 3 -43.40 -42.97 -51.48
N ASN A 4 -42.70 -42.44 -50.47
CA ASN A 4 -41.59 -43.10 -49.71
C ASN A 4 -40.54 -43.71 -50.67
N THR A 5 -39.27 -43.26 -50.70
CA THR A 5 -38.21 -43.74 -49.78
C THR A 5 -36.87 -43.01 -50.04
N LYS A 6 -36.15 -42.71 -48.94
CA LYS A 6 -34.69 -42.88 -48.67
C LYS A 6 -33.68 -42.42 -49.75
N ASP A 7 -32.67 -41.60 -49.44
CA ASP A 7 -31.45 -42.10 -48.78
C ASP A 7 -30.67 -41.04 -47.97
N ASN A 8 -30.55 -41.40 -46.69
CA ASN A 8 -29.38 -41.37 -45.80
C ASN A 8 -28.07 -40.69 -46.25
N LYS A 9 -27.58 -39.79 -45.36
CA LYS A 9 -26.19 -39.54 -44.90
C LYS A 9 -25.07 -39.66 -45.95
N ILE A 10 -24.18 -38.67 -46.04
CA ILE A 10 -22.87 -38.70 -45.36
C ILE A 10 -22.21 -37.32 -45.55
N VAL A 11 -21.81 -36.70 -44.43
CA VAL A 11 -20.54 -35.99 -44.20
C VAL A 11 -19.98 -35.19 -45.38
N ASP A 12 -19.98 -33.85 -45.29
CA ASP A 12 -18.69 -33.22 -45.08
C ASP A 12 -18.78 -31.86 -44.37
N SER A 13 -17.86 -31.75 -43.43
CA SER A 13 -17.54 -30.54 -42.71
C SER A 13 -16.71 -29.64 -43.64
N SER A 14 -16.47 -28.39 -43.21
CA SER A 14 -15.44 -27.49 -43.75
C SER A 14 -15.78 -26.69 -45.02
N ARG A 15 -16.36 -25.50 -44.82
CA ARG A 15 -15.69 -24.25 -45.22
C ARG A 15 -16.36 -23.02 -44.61
N SER A 16 -15.68 -22.52 -43.59
CA SER A 16 -15.50 -21.10 -43.31
C SER A 16 -15.63 -20.20 -44.54
N SER A 17 -16.38 -19.10 -44.41
CA SER A 17 -15.88 -17.72 -44.66
C SER A 17 -17.04 -16.78 -45.05
N SER A 18 -17.56 -16.05 -44.07
CA SER A 18 -18.05 -14.68 -44.29
C SER A 18 -18.12 -13.97 -42.95
N LEU A 19 -16.93 -13.53 -42.53
CA LEU A 19 -16.65 -12.25 -41.89
C LEU A 19 -17.87 -11.49 -41.32
N SER A 20 -18.24 -11.83 -40.09
CA SER A 20 -18.86 -10.87 -39.17
C SER A 20 -17.73 -10.22 -38.39
N SER A 21 -17.28 -9.06 -38.87
CA SER A 21 -16.30 -8.19 -38.22
C SER A 21 -16.89 -7.55 -36.95
N SER A 22 -17.05 -8.37 -35.92
CA SER A 22 -17.24 -7.89 -34.56
C SER A 22 -15.90 -7.45 -33.99
N HIS A 23 -15.61 -6.14 -34.06
CA HIS A 23 -14.53 -5.53 -33.31
C HIS A 23 -14.69 -5.86 -31.81
N PRO A 24 -13.75 -6.58 -31.16
CA PRO A 24 -13.80 -6.78 -29.72
C PRO A 24 -13.29 -5.51 -29.02
N LYS A 25 -14.19 -4.57 -28.73
CA LYS A 25 -13.91 -3.36 -27.93
C LYS A 25 -13.90 -3.61 -26.40
N GLU A 26 -13.88 -4.86 -25.94
CA GLU A 26 -14.06 -5.17 -24.50
C GLU A 26 -12.90 -5.93 -23.84
N ALA A 27 -11.69 -5.91 -24.42
CA ALA A 27 -10.55 -6.64 -23.86
C ALA A 27 -9.43 -5.75 -23.26
N ARG A 28 -9.62 -4.44 -23.07
CA ARG A 28 -8.49 -3.53 -22.81
C ARG A 28 -8.70 -2.42 -21.78
N SER A 29 -9.23 -2.74 -20.60
CA SER A 29 -9.14 -1.83 -19.45
C SER A 29 -8.99 -2.58 -18.12
N ARG A 30 -7.95 -3.42 -18.00
CA ARG A 30 -7.54 -4.01 -16.71
C ARG A 30 -6.38 -3.27 -16.03
N TYR A 31 -5.92 -2.14 -16.58
CA TYR A 31 -4.81 -1.36 -16.02
C TYR A 31 -4.93 0.16 -16.22
N LEU A 32 -6.14 0.71 -16.45
CA LEU A 32 -6.32 2.15 -16.44
C LEU A 32 -6.47 2.62 -14.99
N PHE A 33 -5.39 3.18 -14.45
CA PHE A 33 -5.41 3.97 -13.23
C PHE A 33 -6.56 4.97 -13.34
N LYS A 34 -7.65 4.73 -12.61
CA LYS A 34 -8.80 5.64 -12.60
C LYS A 34 -8.29 7.01 -12.12
N PRO A 35 -8.73 8.12 -12.72
CA PRO A 35 -8.25 9.46 -12.32
C PRO A 35 -8.45 9.72 -10.82
N LYS A 36 -9.52 9.16 -10.22
CA LYS A 36 -9.76 9.18 -8.78
C LYS A 36 -8.66 8.52 -7.95
N SER A 37 -8.08 7.41 -8.44
CA SER A 37 -6.99 6.70 -7.76
C SER A 37 -5.69 7.50 -7.80
N ILE A 38 -5.39 8.16 -8.93
CA ILE A 38 -4.20 9.02 -9.06
C ILE A 38 -4.32 10.22 -8.13
N ALA A 39 -5.50 10.87 -8.12
CA ALA A 39 -5.77 11.98 -7.21
C ALA A 39 -5.59 11.55 -5.74
N LEU A 40 -6.10 10.37 -5.36
CA LEU A 40 -5.92 9.85 -4.01
C LEU A 40 -4.44 9.62 -3.66
N THR A 41 -3.68 9.00 -4.57
CA THR A 41 -2.23 8.81 -4.39
C THR A 41 -1.51 10.14 -4.18
N ALA A 42 -1.82 11.16 -4.99
CA ALA A 42 -1.22 12.48 -4.89
C ALA A 42 -1.55 13.18 -3.56
N ILE A 43 -2.81 13.10 -3.12
CA ILE A 43 -3.25 13.66 -1.84
C ILE A 43 -2.53 12.97 -0.68
N VAL A 44 -2.43 11.64 -0.69
CA VAL A 44 -1.75 10.87 0.36
C VAL A 44 -0.25 11.19 0.38
N ALA A 45 0.39 11.29 -0.79
CA ALA A 45 1.81 11.66 -0.88
C ALA A 45 2.08 13.07 -0.34
N ALA A 46 1.27 14.04 -0.75
CA ALA A 46 1.38 15.42 -0.27
C ALA A 46 1.13 15.51 1.24
N LEU A 47 0.08 14.85 1.74
CA LEU A 47 -0.24 14.82 3.16
C LEU A 47 0.88 14.17 3.98
N TYR A 48 1.44 13.06 3.49
CA TYR A 48 2.58 12.40 4.13
C TYR A 48 3.78 13.37 4.25
N ALA A 49 4.17 14.01 3.16
CA ALA A 49 5.30 14.95 3.14
C ALA A 49 5.07 16.13 4.09
N VAL A 50 3.89 16.74 4.06
CA VAL A 50 3.52 17.86 4.95
C VAL A 50 3.58 17.44 6.41
N LEU A 51 3.07 16.26 6.77
CA LEU A 51 3.14 15.77 8.16
C LEU A 51 4.58 15.57 8.61
N VAL A 52 5.45 15.02 7.76
CA VAL A 52 6.88 14.85 8.13
C VAL A 52 7.54 16.21 8.32
N TYR A 53 7.26 17.20 7.48
CA TYR A 53 7.85 18.54 7.62
C TYR A 53 7.32 19.31 8.82
N LEU A 54 6.01 19.26 9.08
CA LEU A 54 5.40 19.94 10.23
C LEU A 54 5.93 19.36 11.55
N PHE A 55 6.14 18.04 11.59
CA PHE A 55 6.67 17.32 12.75
C PHE A 55 8.14 16.94 12.57
N ALA A 56 8.91 17.69 11.77
CA ALA A 56 10.33 17.39 11.52
C ALA A 56 11.12 17.36 12.83
N GLY A 57 10.79 18.25 13.77
CA GLY A 57 11.38 18.32 15.10
C GLY A 57 11.09 17.12 16.02
N ILE A 58 10.24 16.16 15.64
CA ILE A 58 10.02 14.90 16.38
C ILE A 58 10.38 13.69 15.50
N SER A 59 10.35 13.88 14.18
CA SER A 59 10.53 12.82 13.18
C SER A 59 11.99 12.42 12.93
N PHE A 60 13.00 13.00 13.58
CA PHE A 60 14.43 12.68 13.36
C PHE A 60 15.27 12.54 14.65
N TRP A 61 14.63 12.29 15.79
CA TRP A 61 15.32 12.08 17.07
C TRP A 61 15.63 10.61 17.36
N ILE A 62 16.36 10.35 18.46
CA ILE A 62 16.63 9.00 18.98
C ILE A 62 15.31 8.22 19.19
N VAL A 63 14.28 8.89 19.71
CA VAL A 63 12.89 8.41 19.71
C VAL A 63 12.19 9.07 18.54
N GLN A 64 12.27 8.41 17.39
CA GLN A 64 11.72 8.91 16.13
C GLN A 64 10.22 8.65 16.07
N VAL A 65 9.38 9.68 16.28
CA VAL A 65 7.93 9.57 16.10
C VAL A 65 7.53 10.20 14.77
N ARG A 66 7.40 9.35 13.74
CA ARG A 66 6.99 9.81 12.41
C ARG A 66 5.46 9.79 12.33
N VAL A 67 4.82 10.91 12.62
CA VAL A 67 3.34 11.02 12.65
C VAL A 67 2.71 10.62 11.30
N ALA A 68 3.42 10.87 10.20
CA ALA A 68 2.99 10.50 8.85
C ALA A 68 2.76 8.98 8.67
N ASP A 69 3.40 8.13 9.47
CA ASP A 69 3.20 6.68 9.39
C ASP A 69 1.79 6.24 9.83
N ALA A 70 1.02 7.12 10.46
CA ALA A 70 -0.41 6.92 10.70
C ALA A 70 -1.23 6.74 9.41
N LEU A 71 -0.71 7.17 8.25
CA LEU A 71 -1.36 6.95 6.96
C LEU A 71 -1.16 5.53 6.41
N ILE A 72 -0.18 4.78 6.92
CA ILE A 72 0.16 3.43 6.43
C ILE A 72 -1.04 2.46 6.56
N PRO A 73 -1.73 2.34 7.72
CA PRO A 73 -2.88 1.45 7.86
C PRO A 73 -4.04 1.76 6.91
N LEU A 74 -4.11 3.00 6.40
CA LEU A 74 -5.15 3.42 5.46
C LEU A 74 -5.09 2.63 4.14
N SER A 75 -3.95 2.00 3.83
CA SER A 75 -3.78 1.06 2.71
C SER A 75 -4.72 -0.14 2.78
N ILE A 76 -5.24 -0.48 3.97
CA ILE A 76 -6.21 -1.56 4.15
C ILE A 76 -7.55 -1.23 3.48
N ILE A 77 -7.99 0.03 3.52
CA ILE A 77 -9.26 0.48 2.93
C ILE A 77 -9.08 0.83 1.46
N TYR A 78 -8.10 1.67 1.14
CA TYR A 78 -7.97 2.23 -0.22
C TYR A 78 -7.06 1.41 -1.14
N GLY A 79 -6.23 0.51 -0.59
CA GLY A 79 -5.36 -0.37 -1.34
C GLY A 79 -4.10 0.30 -1.91
N TRP A 80 -3.75 -0.08 -3.14
CA TRP A 80 -2.53 0.34 -3.84
C TRP A 80 -2.30 1.86 -3.98
N PRO A 81 -3.32 2.72 -4.16
CA PRO A 81 -3.12 4.17 -4.21
C PRO A 81 -2.43 4.73 -2.96
N VAL A 82 -2.82 4.25 -1.77
CA VAL A 82 -2.18 4.67 -0.51
C VAL A 82 -0.76 4.11 -0.41
N VAL A 83 -0.53 2.85 -0.78
CA VAL A 83 0.81 2.23 -0.78
C VAL A 83 1.79 3.07 -1.60
N VAL A 84 1.40 3.43 -2.82
CA VAL A 84 2.23 4.27 -3.70
C VAL A 84 2.35 5.68 -3.11
N GLY A 85 1.26 6.24 -2.58
CA GLY A 85 1.24 7.58 -2.00
C GLY A 85 2.19 7.75 -0.82
N VAL A 86 2.15 6.85 0.17
CA VAL A 86 3.05 6.91 1.34
C VAL A 86 4.50 6.64 0.96
N THR A 87 4.75 5.81 -0.06
CA THR A 87 6.10 5.53 -0.55
C THR A 87 6.70 6.76 -1.24
N LEU A 88 5.94 7.40 -2.12
CA LEU A 88 6.38 8.64 -2.80
C LEU A 88 6.49 9.80 -1.81
N GLY A 89 5.54 9.93 -0.89
CA GLY A 89 5.59 10.93 0.17
C GLY A 89 6.83 10.78 1.05
N ALA A 90 7.18 9.54 1.41
CA ALA A 90 8.40 9.24 2.17
C ALA A 90 9.68 9.57 1.38
N ALA A 91 9.71 9.23 0.09
CA ALA A 91 10.85 9.56 -0.76
C ALA A 91 11.08 11.07 -0.80
N VAL A 92 10.02 11.86 -0.98
CA VAL A 92 10.08 13.32 -1.02
C VAL A 92 10.45 13.90 0.35
N SER A 93 9.82 13.43 1.43
CA SER A 93 10.11 13.95 2.77
C SER A 93 11.54 13.70 3.21
N ASN A 94 12.09 12.54 2.84
CA ASN A 94 13.41 12.11 3.28
C ASN A 94 14.56 12.81 2.55
N ILE A 95 14.29 13.60 1.51
CA ILE A 95 15.31 14.44 0.85
C ILE A 95 15.85 15.51 1.81
N ILE A 96 15.02 16.00 2.72
CA ILE A 96 15.34 17.09 3.66
C ILE A 96 15.74 16.54 5.04
N THR A 97 16.07 15.25 5.11
CA THR A 97 16.42 14.60 6.37
C THR A 97 17.76 15.12 6.91
N PRO A 98 17.87 15.46 8.22
CA PRO A 98 19.12 15.86 8.87
C PRO A 98 20.04 14.68 9.24
N LEU A 99 19.65 13.43 8.96
CA LEU A 99 20.41 12.23 9.28
C LEU A 99 21.61 12.03 8.33
N PRO A 100 22.60 11.18 8.71
CA PRO A 100 23.91 11.12 8.06
C PRO A 100 23.91 10.72 6.58
N SER A 101 22.82 10.17 6.06
CA SER A 101 22.77 9.62 4.70
C SER A 101 21.41 9.77 4.05
N VAL A 102 21.22 10.90 3.35
CA VAL A 102 20.00 11.22 2.59
C VAL A 102 19.65 10.11 1.59
N ALA A 103 20.63 9.56 0.86
CA ALA A 103 20.38 8.50 -0.11
C ALA A 103 19.82 7.21 0.52
N PHE A 104 20.30 6.86 1.72
CA PHE A 104 19.79 5.70 2.46
C PHE A 104 18.38 5.97 2.98
N GLU A 105 18.13 7.15 3.54
CA GLU A 105 16.82 7.54 4.05
C GLU A 105 15.76 7.58 2.95
N VAL A 106 16.08 8.15 1.79
CA VAL A 106 15.16 8.19 0.64
C VAL A 106 14.89 6.78 0.11
N THR A 107 15.91 5.92 0.02
CA THR A 107 15.74 4.58 -0.57
C THR A 107 15.15 3.59 0.42
N PHE A 108 15.81 3.38 1.56
CA PHE A 108 15.41 2.41 2.58
C PHE A 108 14.20 2.88 3.39
N GLY A 109 14.05 4.18 3.65
CA GLY A 109 12.86 4.72 4.32
C GLY A 109 11.60 4.55 3.46
N SER A 110 11.68 4.85 2.16
CA SER A 110 10.57 4.60 1.24
C SER A 110 10.28 3.11 1.08
N LEU A 111 11.32 2.28 1.01
CA LEU A 111 11.18 0.82 0.96
C LEU A 111 10.52 0.26 2.23
N ALA A 112 10.88 0.78 3.41
CA ALA A 112 10.27 0.42 4.67
C ALA A 112 8.77 0.71 4.67
N ASN A 113 8.37 1.91 4.23
CA ASN A 113 6.96 2.29 4.13
C ASN A 113 6.20 1.49 3.08
N PHE A 114 6.84 1.17 1.95
CA PHE A 114 6.26 0.30 0.94
C PHE A 114 5.99 -1.09 1.51
N ILE A 115 6.98 -1.72 2.15
CA ILE A 115 6.83 -3.04 2.75
C ILE A 115 5.77 -3.03 3.86
N ALA A 116 5.82 -2.04 4.75
CA ALA A 116 4.87 -1.91 5.85
C ALA A 116 3.43 -1.73 5.36
N SER A 117 3.21 -0.86 4.36
CA SER A 117 1.88 -0.63 3.79
C SER A 117 1.35 -1.83 3.01
N VAL A 118 2.21 -2.59 2.32
CA VAL A 118 1.83 -3.85 1.65
C VAL A 118 1.46 -4.93 2.67
N ILE A 119 2.24 -5.07 3.74
CA ILE A 119 1.96 -6.03 4.83
C ILE A 119 0.62 -5.67 5.49
N ALA A 120 0.44 -4.40 5.88
CA ALA A 120 -0.81 -3.91 6.46
C ALA A 120 -2.00 -4.23 5.54
N MET A 121 -1.89 -3.86 4.26
CA MET A 121 -2.94 -4.09 3.26
C MET A 121 -3.27 -5.57 3.10
N ARG A 122 -2.26 -6.44 2.97
CA ARG A 122 -2.48 -7.88 2.78
C ARG A 122 -3.11 -8.51 4.02
N LEU A 123 -2.59 -8.19 5.19
CA LEU A 123 -3.02 -8.82 6.43
C LEU A 123 -4.41 -8.32 6.85
N GLY A 124 -4.65 -7.00 6.75
CA GLY A 124 -5.94 -6.38 7.05
C GLY A 124 -7.08 -6.77 6.10
N ARG A 125 -6.76 -7.22 4.87
CA ARG A 125 -7.75 -7.72 3.90
C ARG A 125 -7.95 -9.25 3.97
N ARG A 126 -6.94 -10.01 4.39
CA ARG A 126 -7.03 -11.49 4.50
C ARG A 126 -7.67 -11.93 5.81
N LEU A 127 -7.35 -11.27 6.92
CA LEU A 127 -7.87 -11.64 8.23
C LEU A 127 -9.25 -11.01 8.44
N LYS A 128 -10.27 -11.85 8.67
CA LYS A 128 -11.65 -11.42 8.98
C LYS A 128 -11.96 -11.38 10.48
N THR A 129 -10.95 -11.56 11.33
CA THR A 129 -11.11 -11.59 12.79
C THR A 129 -11.21 -10.18 13.38
N PRO A 130 -11.85 -9.99 14.54
CA PRO A 130 -11.96 -8.67 15.18
C PRO A 130 -10.59 -8.05 15.52
N GLY A 131 -9.56 -8.88 15.75
CA GLY A 131 -8.17 -8.44 15.99
C GLY A 131 -7.32 -8.20 14.74
N ALA A 132 -7.83 -8.48 13.54
CA ALA A 132 -7.08 -8.41 12.28
C ALA A 132 -6.39 -7.06 12.06
N LEU A 133 -7.08 -5.97 12.40
CA LEU A 133 -6.56 -4.62 12.22
C LEU A 133 -5.39 -4.30 13.13
N HIS A 134 -5.44 -4.75 14.39
CA HIS A 134 -4.34 -4.56 15.34
C HIS A 134 -3.11 -5.34 14.88
N ILE A 135 -3.29 -6.58 14.43
CA ILE A 135 -2.20 -7.41 13.91
C ILE A 135 -1.60 -6.76 12.63
N ALA A 136 -2.44 -6.19 11.76
CA ALA A 136 -1.97 -5.46 10.58
C ALA A 136 -1.15 -4.21 10.93
N CYS A 137 -1.60 -3.41 11.91
CA CYS A 137 -0.85 -2.23 12.37
C CYS A 137 0.45 -2.62 13.08
N LEU A 138 0.42 -3.68 13.90
CA LEU A 138 1.58 -4.15 14.63
C LEU A 138 2.64 -4.74 13.69
N SER A 139 2.21 -5.52 12.70
CA SER A 139 3.13 -6.07 11.69
C SER A 139 3.75 -4.97 10.82
N ALA A 140 2.99 -3.94 10.45
CA ALA A 140 3.54 -2.77 9.76
C ALA A 140 4.56 -2.02 10.62
N ASN A 141 4.25 -1.80 11.90
CA ASN A 141 5.18 -1.20 12.87
C ASN A 141 6.48 -2.00 13.00
N LEU A 142 6.39 -3.31 13.17
CA LEU A 142 7.57 -4.17 13.24
C LEU A 142 8.40 -4.11 11.95
N ALA A 143 7.75 -4.08 10.79
CA ALA A 143 8.46 -3.97 9.52
C ALA A 143 9.24 -2.64 9.40
N VAL A 144 8.60 -1.50 9.70
CA VAL A 144 9.29 -0.20 9.71
C VAL A 144 10.43 -0.20 10.71
N THR A 145 10.16 -0.65 11.94
CA THR A 145 11.14 -0.67 13.02
C THR A 145 12.37 -1.47 12.61
N LEU A 146 12.19 -2.72 12.17
CA LEU A 146 13.30 -3.61 11.82
C LEU A 146 14.13 -3.07 10.65
N ILE A 147 13.48 -2.53 9.62
CA ILE A 147 14.19 -2.01 8.44
C ILE A 147 14.96 -0.74 8.84
N VAL A 148 14.28 0.22 9.47
CA VAL A 148 14.85 1.53 9.80
C VAL A 148 15.96 1.41 10.84
N SER A 149 15.74 0.65 11.92
CA SER A 149 16.75 0.48 12.96
C SER A 149 18.00 -0.22 12.45
N SER A 150 17.86 -1.18 11.52
CA SER A 150 18.99 -1.96 11.02
C SER A 150 19.96 -1.11 10.22
N TYR A 151 19.46 -0.30 9.27
CA TYR A 151 20.36 0.54 8.47
C TYR A 151 20.89 1.72 9.31
N LEU A 152 20.10 2.26 10.25
CA LEU A 152 20.53 3.40 11.04
C LEU A 152 21.58 3.00 12.09
N ALA A 153 21.48 1.79 12.66
CA ALA A 153 22.54 1.21 13.49
C ALA A 153 23.84 1.00 12.68
N TYR A 154 23.73 0.52 11.44
CA TYR A 154 24.89 0.38 10.56
C TYR A 154 25.57 1.72 10.24
N LEU A 155 24.79 2.77 9.96
CA LEU A 155 25.33 4.10 9.60
C LEU A 155 25.90 4.87 10.79
N THR A 156 25.29 4.74 11.98
CA THR A 156 25.68 5.53 13.16
C THR A 156 26.68 4.83 14.07
N GLY A 157 26.93 3.53 13.84
CA GLY A 157 27.80 2.72 14.71
C GLY A 157 27.24 2.50 16.12
N LEU A 158 26.02 2.95 16.40
CA LEU A 158 25.36 2.79 17.69
C LEU A 158 24.75 1.39 17.84
N PRO A 159 24.61 0.89 19.09
CA PRO A 159 23.94 -0.37 19.36
C PRO A 159 22.54 -0.43 18.75
N LEU A 160 22.24 -1.51 18.03
CA LEU A 160 20.95 -1.74 17.36
C LEU A 160 19.76 -1.59 18.32
N TRP A 161 19.90 -2.06 19.56
CA TRP A 161 18.83 -2.03 20.56
C TRP A 161 18.31 -0.63 20.88
N ILE A 162 19.17 0.40 20.81
CA ILE A 162 18.78 1.80 21.06
C ILE A 162 17.85 2.28 19.95
N TRP A 163 18.25 2.10 18.69
CA TRP A 163 17.44 2.46 17.54
C TRP A 163 16.17 1.62 17.45
N LEU A 164 16.26 0.32 17.73
CA LEU A 164 15.11 -0.57 17.76
C LEU A 164 14.06 -0.09 18.76
N ALA A 165 14.46 0.18 20.01
CA ALA A 165 13.54 0.66 21.04
C ALA A 165 12.96 2.04 20.70
N GLY A 166 13.79 2.99 20.25
CA GLY A 166 13.35 4.34 19.92
C GLY A 166 12.36 4.40 18.76
N ILE A 167 12.67 3.72 17.65
CA ILE A 167 11.80 3.66 16.46
C ILE A 167 10.55 2.84 16.76
N PHE A 168 10.67 1.74 17.51
CA PHE A 168 9.51 0.92 17.89
C PHE A 168 8.52 1.71 18.73
N LEU A 169 8.99 2.48 19.72
CA LEU A 169 8.13 3.27 20.58
C LEU A 169 7.42 4.37 19.79
N GLY A 170 8.14 5.07 18.91
CA GLY A 170 7.54 6.11 18.08
C GLY A 170 6.55 5.56 17.05
N SER A 171 6.90 4.47 16.40
CA SER A 171 6.05 3.81 15.40
C SER A 171 4.85 3.10 16.04
N LEU A 172 4.94 2.68 17.31
CA LEU A 172 3.78 2.25 18.10
C LEU A 172 2.77 3.39 18.23
N VAL A 173 3.22 4.59 18.62
CA VAL A 173 2.33 5.76 18.76
C VAL A 173 1.74 6.16 17.40
N SER A 174 2.55 6.27 16.36
CA SER A 174 2.07 6.70 15.04
C SER A 174 1.16 5.67 14.37
N ILE A 175 1.58 4.41 14.29
CA ILE A 175 0.87 3.40 13.48
C ILE A 175 -0.23 2.73 14.31
N ASN A 176 0.09 2.28 15.53
CA ASN A 176 -0.83 1.46 16.32
C ASN A 176 -1.84 2.29 17.10
N LEU A 177 -1.51 3.52 17.50
CA LEU A 177 -2.48 4.40 18.16
C LEU A 177 -3.16 5.31 17.13
N LEU A 178 -2.42 6.21 16.47
CA LEU A 178 -3.02 7.19 15.54
C LEU A 178 -3.57 6.52 14.28
N GLY A 179 -2.78 5.68 13.62
CA GLY A 179 -3.19 5.00 12.39
C GLY A 179 -4.37 4.05 12.58
N TYR A 180 -4.39 3.30 13.68
CA TYR A 180 -5.53 2.45 14.04
C TYR A 180 -6.79 3.27 14.37
N ALA A 181 -6.67 4.36 15.14
CA ALA A 181 -7.79 5.22 15.46
C ALA A 181 -8.40 5.84 14.20
N LEU A 182 -7.56 6.34 13.30
CA LEU A 182 -7.96 6.86 11.99
C LEU A 182 -8.69 5.79 11.16
N LEU A 183 -8.11 4.59 11.08
CA LEU A 183 -8.68 3.47 10.34
C LEU A 183 -10.06 3.07 10.86
N ARG A 184 -10.23 3.01 12.18
CA ARG A 184 -11.50 2.69 12.83
C ARG A 184 -12.55 3.77 12.58
N TRP A 185 -12.16 5.04 12.67
CA TRP A 185 -13.06 6.16 12.40
C TRP A 185 -13.58 6.14 10.96
N LEU A 186 -12.69 5.98 9.97
CA LEU A 186 -13.09 5.86 8.57
C LEU A 186 -13.96 4.63 8.30
N ARG A 187 -13.63 3.48 8.90
CA ARG A 187 -14.42 2.26 8.73
C ARG A 187 -15.85 2.45 9.23
N ASN A 188 -16.03 3.04 10.42
CA ASN A 188 -17.35 3.27 10.99
C ASN A 188 -18.15 4.28 10.16
N ALA A 189 -17.51 5.34 9.69
CA ALA A 189 -18.15 6.33 8.82
C ALA A 189 -18.64 5.73 7.48
N TRP A 190 -17.94 4.72 6.97
CA TRP A 190 -18.30 4.05 5.71
C TRP A 190 -19.42 3.01 5.88
N VAL A 191 -19.45 2.30 7.02
CA VAL A 191 -20.51 1.31 7.34
C VAL A 191 -21.84 1.98 7.68
N SER A 192 -21.83 3.26 8.04
CA SER A 192 -23.04 4.03 8.42
C SER A 192 -23.76 4.69 7.21
N ARG A 193 -23.37 4.35 5.98
CA ARG A 193 -24.03 4.74 4.72
C ARG A 193 -24.49 3.50 3.97
#